data_AF-A0A6I3KM46-F1
#
_entry.id   AF-A0A6I3KM46-F1
#
_cell.length_a   1.000
_cell.length_b   1.000
_cell.length_c   1.000
_cell.angle_alpha   90.00
_cell.angle_beta   90.00
_cell.angle_gamma   90.00
#
_symmetry.space_group_name_H-M   'P 1'
#
loop_
_entity.id
_entity.type
_entity.pdbx_description
1 polymer ?
#
loop_
_entity_poly.entity_id
_entity_poly.type
_entity_poly.pdbx_seq_one_letter_code
_entity_poly.pdbx_strand_id
1 'polypeptide(L)' 'MAQPAESEVVSIESLLKEGWQIAGYSGTADGWSAFILFRHPSEPYLVQCRAGYDVTREKRVQTNCYRLR' A
#
# COMPACT_ATOMS: atom_id res chain seq x y z
N MET A 1 -9.83 -20.22 -11.50
CA MET A 1 -9.91 -18.75 -11.63
C MET A 1 -10.05 -18.19 -10.23
N ALA A 2 -8.95 -17.75 -9.61
CA ALA A 2 -8.97 -17.25 -8.23
C ALA A 2 -9.24 -15.74 -8.25
N GLN A 3 -10.39 -15.34 -7.74
CA GLN A 3 -10.75 -13.95 -7.48
C GLN A 3 -9.89 -13.47 -6.30
N PRO A 4 -9.17 -12.33 -6.38
CA PRO A 4 -8.57 -11.76 -5.18
C PRO A 4 -9.72 -11.28 -4.31
N ALA A 5 -9.78 -11.82 -3.09
CA ALA A 5 -10.75 -11.45 -2.08
C ALA A 5 -10.82 -9.92 -1.96
N GLU A 6 -12.04 -9.41 -1.87
CA GLU A 6 -12.39 -8.04 -1.56
C GLU A 6 -11.40 -7.49 -0.52
N SER A 7 -10.42 -6.72 -1.00
CA SER A 7 -9.47 -6.03 -0.14
C SER A 7 -10.29 -5.02 0.63
N GLU A 8 -10.60 -5.36 1.88
CA GLU A 8 -10.89 -4.41 2.94
C GLU A 8 -9.99 -3.19 2.66
N VAL A 9 -10.60 -2.04 2.40
CA VAL A 9 -9.92 -0.88 1.80
C VAL A 9 -8.99 -0.28 2.85
N VAL A 10 -7.88 -0.96 3.10
CA VAL A 10 -6.80 -0.52 3.95
C VAL A 10 -6.11 0.58 3.16
N SER A 11 -6.55 1.81 3.40
CA SER A 11 -5.92 3.00 2.84
C SER A 11 -4.70 3.38 3.67
N ILE A 12 -3.72 4.02 3.05
CA ILE A 12 -2.55 4.58 3.76
C ILE A 12 -3.01 5.51 4.90
N GLU A 13 -4.07 6.28 4.67
CA GLU A 13 -4.63 7.19 5.67
C GLU A 13 -5.20 6.44 6.88
N SER A 14 -5.88 5.31 6.66
CA SER A 14 -6.37 4.45 7.74
C SER A 14 -5.20 3.90 8.56
N LEU A 15 -4.18 3.34 7.90
CA LEU A 15 -2.99 2.80 8.56
C LEU A 15 -2.30 3.85 9.44
N LEU A 16 -2.13 5.07 8.92
CA LEU A 16 -1.53 6.16 9.67
C LEU A 16 -2.37 6.57 10.90
N LYS A 17 -3.70 6.60 10.76
CA LYS A 17 -4.63 6.88 11.88
C LYS A 17 -4.63 5.76 12.92
N GLU A 18 -4.45 4.52 12.49
CA GLU A 18 -4.38 3.33 13.34
C GLU A 18 -3.01 3.17 14.02
N GLY A 19 -2.06 4.08 13.79
CA GLY A 19 -0.77 4.08 14.47
C GLY A 19 0.32 3.25 13.77
N TRP A 20 0.08 2.82 12.53
CA TRP A 20 1.12 2.19 11.72
C TRP A 20 2.21 3.21 11.38
N GLN A 21 3.47 2.80 11.54
CA GLN A 21 4.64 3.60 11.25
C GLN A 21 5.23 3.22 9.90
N ILE A 22 5.68 4.22 9.13
CA ILE A 22 6.42 3.98 7.89
C ILE A 22 7.80 3.41 8.27
N ALA A 23 8.05 2.17 7.87
CA ALA A 23 9.34 1.50 8.04
C ALA A 23 10.29 1.79 6.87
N GLY A 24 9.75 2.08 5.68
CA GLY A 24 10.54 2.43 4.50
C GLY A 24 9.68 2.67 3.27
N TYR A 25 10.30 3.21 2.22
CA TYR A 25 9.67 3.37 0.90
C TYR A 25 10.67 3.00 -0.20
N SER A 26 10.15 2.56 -1.34
CA SER A 26 10.96 2.21 -2.51
C SER A 26 10.21 2.58 -3.78
N GLY A 27 10.86 3.27 -4.69
CA GLY A 27 10.30 3.56 -6.01
C GLY A 27 10.38 2.34 -6.93
N THR A 28 9.36 2.15 -7.77
CA THR A 28 9.43 1.17 -8.88
C THR A 28 10.28 1.70 -10.02
N ALA A 29 10.90 0.80 -10.79
CA ALA A 29 11.70 1.16 -11.96
C ALA A 29 10.90 1.93 -13.01
N ASP A 30 9.59 1.69 -13.07
CA ASP A 30 8.66 2.38 -13.96
C ASP A 30 8.51 3.87 -13.60
N GLY A 31 8.93 4.28 -12.40
CA GLY A 31 8.89 5.68 -11.92
C GLY A 31 7.50 6.21 -11.58
N TRP A 32 6.43 5.50 -11.95
CA TRP A 32 5.05 5.94 -11.75
C TRP A 32 4.40 5.31 -10.52
N SER A 33 5.10 4.38 -9.85
CA SER A 33 4.63 3.79 -8.59
C SER A 33 5.72 3.67 -7.55
N ALA A 34 5.32 3.65 -6.28
CA ALA A 34 6.17 3.47 -5.13
C ALA A 34 5.53 2.46 -4.17
N PHE A 35 6.37 1.66 -3.53
CA PHE A 35 6.00 0.83 -2.40
C PHE A 35 6.32 1.55 -1.10
N ILE A 36 5.37 1.54 -0.18
CA ILE A 36 5.50 2.06 1.17
C ILE A 36 5.31 0.90 2.12
N LEU A 37 6.29 0.67 2.99
CA LEU A 37 6.26 -0.38 3.97
C LEU A 37 5.87 0.21 5.32
N PHE A 38 4.83 -0.37 5.91
CA PHE A 38 4.31 -0.04 7.23
C PHE A 38 4.61 -1.16 8.21
N ARG A 39 4.95 -0.77 9.44
CA ARG A 39 5.09 -1.64 10.60
C ARG A 39 4.21 -1.13 11.72
N HIS A 40 3.65 -2.03 12.52
CA HIS A 40 2.95 -1.66 13.74
C HIS A 40 3.66 -2.33 14.92
N PRO A 41 3.92 -1.62 16.03
CA PRO A 41 4.64 -2.19 17.18
C PRO A 41 3.90 -3.36 17.83
N SER A 42 2.58 -3.41 17.74
CA SER A 42 1.75 -4.47 18.32
C SER A 42 1.46 -5.63 17.36
N GLU A 43 1.72 -5.47 16.06
CA GLU A 43 1.42 -6.51 15.07
C GLU A 43 2.69 -7.20 14.59
N PRO A 44 2.71 -8.53 14.48
CA PRO A 44 3.88 -9.28 14.01
C PRO A 44 4.05 -9.24 12.48
N TYR A 45 3.13 -8.59 11.76
CA TYR A 45 3.13 -8.51 10.30
C TYR A 45 3.41 -7.11 9.80
N LEU A 46 3.90 -7.02 8.57
CA LEU A 46 4.12 -5.76 7.88
C LEU A 46 2.97 -5.51 6.89
N VAL A 47 2.71 -4.26 6.57
CA VAL A 47 1.77 -3.89 5.50
C VAL A 47 2.53 -3.16 4.42
N GLN A 48 2.44 -3.63 3.18
CA GLN A 48 3.03 -2.97 2.03
C GLN A 48 1.94 -2.34 1.18
N CYS A 49 2.01 -1.03 1.01
CA CYS A 49 1.13 -0.27 0.13
C CYS A 49 1.86 0.12 -1.14
N ARG A 50 1.30 -0.22 -2.30
CA ARG A 50 1.73 0.31 -3.60
C ARG A 50 0.90 1.54 -3.91
N ALA A 51 1.52 2.71 -3.95
CA ALA A 51 0.93 3.95 -4.45
C ALA A 51 1.43 4.17 -5.89
N GLY A 52 0.51 4.22 -6.85
CA GLY A 52 0.81 4.48 -8.25
C GLY A 52 -0.07 5.56 -8.82
N TYR A 53 0.44 6.24 -9.85
CA TYR A 53 -0.34 7.18 -10.64
C TYR A 53 -0.64 6.56 -12.00
N ASP A 54 -1.93 6.38 -12.31
CA ASP A 54 -2.31 6.07 -13.70
C ASP A 54 -2.23 7.37 -14.51
N VAL A 55 -1.30 7.41 -15.46
CA VAL A 55 -1.12 8.55 -16.37
C VAL A 55 -1.80 8.33 -17.73
N THR A 56 -2.36 7.14 -17.95
CA THR A 56 -2.81 6.68 -19.28
C THR A 56 -4.30 6.84 -19.50
N ARG A 57 -5.12 6.82 -18.44
CA ARG A 57 -6.59 6.89 -18.58
C ARG A 57 -7.23 8.03 -17.79
N GLU A 58 -6.88 8.20 -16.52
CA GLU A 58 -7.37 9.28 -15.65
C GLU A 58 -6.31 9.54 -14.57
N LYS A 59 -6.06 10.81 -14.19
CA LYS A 59 -5.15 11.17 -13.09
C LYS A 59 -5.68 10.65 -11.75
N ARG A 60 -5.60 9.34 -11.52
CA ARG A 60 -6.08 8.68 -10.33
C ARG A 60 -4.90 8.04 -9.61
N VAL A 61 -4.76 8.40 -8.36
CA VAL A 61 -3.86 7.71 -7.44
C VAL A 61 -4.50 6.36 -7.16
N GLN A 62 -3.85 5.28 -7.57
CA GLN A 62 -4.20 3.94 -7.13
C GLN A 62 -3.33 3.56 -5.95
N THR A 63 -3.97 3.19 -4.86
CA THR A 63 -3.30 2.70 -3.66
C THR A 63 -3.79 1.29 -3.37
N ASN A 64 -2.88 0.32 -3.40
CA ASN A 64 -3.19 -1.07 -3.08
C ASN A 64 -2.33 -1.51 -1.89
N CYS A 65 -2.94 -1.84 -0.76
CA CYS A 65 -2.24 -2.27 0.44
C CYS A 65 -2.42 -3.76 0.68
N TYR A 66 -1.32 -4.43 1.00
CA TYR A 66 -1.24 -5.87 1.22
C TYR A 66 -0.56 -6.17 2.55
N ARG A 67 -1.09 -7.13 3.29
CA ARG A 67 -0.43 -7.69 4.47
C ARG A 67 0.69 -8.63 4.02
N LEU A 68 1.91 -8.37 4.46
CA LEU A 68 3.06 -9.25 4.28
C LEU A 68 3.14 -10.22 5.46
N ARG A 69 3.23 -11.51 5.16
CA ARG A 69 3.35 -12.60 6.15
C ARG A 69 4.75 -13.18 6.12
#